data_AF-X1GQT3-F1
#
_entry.id   AF-X1GQT3-F1
#
_cell.length_a   1.000
_cell.length_b   1.000
_cell.length_c   1.000
_cell.angle_alpha   90.00
_cell.angle_beta   90.00
_cell.angle_gamma   90.00
#
_symmetry.space_group_name_H-M   'P 1'
#
loop_
_entity.id
_entity.type
_entity.pdbx_description
1 polymer ?
#
loop_
_entity_poly.entity_id
_entity_poly.type
_entity_poly.pdbx_seq_one_letter_code
_entity_poly.pdbx_strand_id
1 'polypeptide(L)'
;MKEKNIKFLGEGNKEYTISPIEKVFCEKYIEFRGNGTEAILAAGFKTKNRKSASAMASRRLLKPRIAQFLKSILSGNVSMSNDTEKVMKHLAFLITQNKSFSIKLRAIRLYNKLARRYPGQINHNK
;
A
#
# COMPACT_ATOMS: atom_id res chain seq x y z
N MET A 1 -2.81 11.30 -19.68
CA MET A 1 -3.04 9.84 -19.76
C MET A 1 -4.20 9.48 -18.85
N LYS A 2 -5.30 8.88 -19.35
CA LYS A 2 -6.37 8.37 -18.48
C LYS A 2 -5.90 7.04 -17.90
N GLU A 3 -5.48 7.03 -16.64
CA GLU A 3 -5.14 5.80 -15.93
C GLU A 3 -6.35 4.85 -15.94
N LYS A 4 -6.12 3.59 -16.32
CA LYS A 4 -7.17 2.57 -16.45
C LYS A 4 -7.73 2.22 -15.07
N ASN A 5 -9.03 1.96 -15.00
CA ASN A 5 -9.66 1.44 -13.78
C ASN A 5 -9.05 0.10 -13.38
N ILE A 6 -8.88 -0.11 -12.08
CA ILE A 6 -8.24 -1.31 -11.52
C ILE A 6 -9.35 -2.24 -11.03
N LYS A 7 -9.32 -3.50 -11.48
CA LYS A 7 -10.23 -4.54 -10.99
C LYS A 7 -9.58 -5.29 -9.84
N PHE A 8 -10.37 -5.66 -8.83
CA PHE A 8 -9.93 -6.49 -7.71
C PHE A 8 -11.07 -7.38 -7.21
N LEU A 9 -10.72 -8.49 -6.58
CA LEU A 9 -11.66 -9.41 -5.94
C LEU A 9 -11.82 -9.00 -4.47
N GLY A 10 -13.07 -8.72 -4.08
CA GLY A 10 -13.44 -8.46 -2.69
C GLY A 10 -13.92 -9.73 -1.97
N GLU A 11 -14.38 -9.57 -0.72
CA GLU A 11 -14.99 -10.66 0.03
C GLU A 11 -16.15 -11.31 -0.75
N GLY A 12 -16.17 -12.64 -0.79
CA GLY A 12 -17.23 -13.42 -1.46
C GLY A 12 -17.07 -13.54 -2.98
N ASN A 13 -15.83 -13.48 -3.51
CA ASN A 13 -15.52 -13.58 -4.95
C ASN A 13 -16.25 -12.56 -5.83
N LYS A 14 -16.67 -11.43 -5.26
CA LYS A 14 -17.27 -10.34 -6.02
C LYS A 14 -16.18 -9.46 -6.63
N GLU A 15 -16.29 -9.24 -7.94
CA GLU A 15 -15.41 -8.31 -8.65
C GLU A 15 -15.82 -6.86 -8.39
N TYR A 16 -14.85 -6.06 -7.96
CA TYR A 16 -15.00 -4.62 -7.79
C TYR A 16 -14.03 -3.89 -8.71
N THR A 17 -14.42 -2.68 -9.09
CA THR A 17 -13.60 -1.78 -9.89
C THR A 17 -13.37 -0.49 -9.13
N ILE A 18 -12.11 -0.07 -9.01
CA ILE A 18 -11.71 1.17 -8.35
C ILE A 18 -11.03 2.09 -9.36
N SER A 19 -11.34 3.38 -9.28
CA SER A 19 -10.61 4.37 -10.09
C SER A 19 -9.23 4.65 -9.49
N PRO A 20 -8.25 5.08 -10.30
CA PRO A 20 -6.89 5.36 -9.83
C PRO A 20 -6.86 6.40 -8.70
N ILE A 21 -7.66 7.47 -8.80
CA ILE A 21 -7.75 8.49 -7.75
C ILE A 21 -8.38 7.95 -6.46
N GLU A 22 -9.33 7.01 -6.56
CA GLU A 22 -9.91 6.33 -5.40
C GLU A 22 -8.91 5.36 -4.76
N LYS A 23 -8.07 4.69 -5.56
CA LYS A 23 -6.97 3.88 -5.04
C LYS A 23 -6.01 4.74 -4.21
N VAL A 24 -5.56 5.87 -4.75
CA VAL A 24 -4.69 6.81 -4.02
C VAL A 24 -5.35 7.29 -2.73
N PHE A 25 -6.66 7.58 -2.75
CA PHE A 25 -7.40 7.90 -1.53
C PHE A 25 -7.33 6.78 -0.49
N CYS A 26 -7.59 5.53 -0.86
CA CYS A 26 -7.52 4.39 0.05
C CYS A 26 -6.12 4.22 0.65
N GLU A 27 -5.09 4.39 -0.19
CA GLU A 27 -3.70 4.33 0.25
C GLU A 27 -3.39 5.45 1.26
N LYS A 28 -3.76 6.69 0.95
CA LYS A 28 -3.56 7.83 1.84
C LYS A 28 -4.39 7.72 3.12
N TYR A 29 -5.57 7.13 3.05
CA TYR A 29 -6.41 6.90 4.23
C TYR A 29 -5.72 6.03 5.27
N ILE A 30 -5.04 4.98 4.82
CA ILE A 30 -4.26 4.09 5.70
C ILE A 30 -2.99 4.81 6.18
N GLU A 31 -2.27 5.50 5.27
CA GLU A 31 -1.06 6.27 5.62
C GLU A 31 -1.34 7.34 6.71
N PHE A 32 -2.50 8.00 6.65
CA PHE A 32 -2.94 8.98 7.65
C PHE A 32 -3.77 8.38 8.80
N ARG A 33 -3.66 7.06 9.04
CA ARG A 33 -4.27 6.38 10.20
C ARG A 33 -5.79 6.61 10.33
N GLY A 34 -6.50 6.61 9.21
CA GLY A 34 -7.95 6.80 9.17
C GLY A 34 -8.41 8.26 9.06
N ASN A 35 -7.50 9.22 8.87
CA ASN A 35 -7.91 10.59 8.59
C ASN A 35 -8.39 10.75 7.13
N GLY A 36 -9.70 10.65 6.93
CA GLY A 36 -10.35 10.79 5.63
C GLY A 36 -10.17 12.17 4.99
N THR A 37 -10.11 13.23 5.79
CA THR A 37 -9.99 14.60 5.27
C THR A 37 -8.63 14.83 4.64
N GLU A 38 -7.55 14.46 5.34
CA GLU A 38 -6.18 14.58 4.83
C GLU A 38 -5.95 13.61 3.65
N ALA A 39 -6.57 12.43 3.69
CA ALA A 39 -6.52 11.49 2.57
C ALA A 39 -7.13 12.03 1.29
N ILE A 40 -8.27 12.73 1.38
CA ILE A 40 -8.92 13.38 0.23
C ILE A 40 -8.05 14.50 -0.37
N LEU A 41 -7.44 15.32 0.49
CA LEU A 41 -6.56 16.41 0.06
C LEU A 41 -5.30 15.86 -0.60
N ALA A 42 -4.66 14.87 0.01
CA ALA A 42 -3.44 14.25 -0.53
C ALA A 42 -3.70 13.43 -1.81
N ALA A 43 -4.90 12.87 -1.99
CA ALA A 43 -5.28 12.17 -3.22
C ALA A 43 -5.64 13.13 -4.37
N GLY A 44 -5.59 14.45 -4.15
CA GLY A 44 -5.76 15.45 -5.21
C GLY A 44 -7.21 15.67 -5.64
N PHE A 45 -8.19 15.33 -4.80
CA PHE A 45 -9.59 15.64 -5.12
C PHE A 45 -9.84 17.16 -5.04
N LYS A 46 -10.67 17.65 -5.98
CA LYS A 46 -11.11 19.06 -5.95
C LYS A 46 -12.09 19.28 -4.80
N THR A 47 -11.66 20.02 -3.78
CA THR A 47 -12.49 20.41 -2.63
C THR A 47 -12.45 21.92 -2.43
N LYS A 48 -13.58 22.53 -2.08
CA LYS A 48 -13.64 23.99 -1.82
C LYS A 48 -12.99 24.37 -0.49
N ASN A 49 -13.09 23.51 0.52
CA ASN A 49 -12.56 23.73 1.87
C ASN A 49 -12.44 22.38 2.62
N ARG A 50 -11.82 22.39 3.80
CA ARG A 50 -11.67 21.18 4.65
C ARG A 50 -13.01 20.53 5.03
N LYS A 51 -14.07 21.32 5.26
CA LYS A 51 -15.41 20.77 5.54
C LYS A 51 -15.95 19.95 4.36
N SER A 52 -15.77 20.45 3.13
CA SER A 52 -16.10 19.75 1.90
C SER A 52 -15.26 18.49 1.71
N ALA A 53 -13.97 18.53 2.07
CA ALA A 53 -13.11 17.34 2.05
C ALA A 53 -13.59 16.28 3.04
N SER A 54 -13.95 16.67 4.26
CA SER A 54 -14.51 15.77 5.29
C SER A 54 -15.82 15.11 4.82
N ALA A 55 -16.78 15.91 4.33
CA ALA A 55 -18.05 15.38 3.82
C ALA A 55 -17.84 14.42 2.64
N MET A 56 -16.88 14.72 1.77
CA MET A 56 -16.54 13.85 0.64
C MET A 56 -15.87 12.55 1.09
N ALA A 57 -15.01 12.60 2.10
CA ALA A 57 -14.39 11.42 2.69
C ALA A 57 -15.45 10.48 3.26
N SER A 58 -16.39 10.99 4.06
CA SER A 58 -17.49 10.19 4.61
C SER A 58 -18.32 9.52 3.50
N ARG A 59 -18.70 10.27 2.46
CA ARG A 59 -19.45 9.73 1.31
C ARG A 59 -18.68 8.66 0.53
N ARG A 60 -17.35 8.75 0.47
CA ARG A 60 -16.51 7.75 -0.22
C ARG A 60 -16.37 6.48 0.60
N LEU A 61 -16.15 6.59 1.91
CA LEU A 61 -16.02 5.45 2.81
C LEU A 61 -17.30 4.59 2.86
N LEU A 62 -18.47 5.21 2.67
CA LEU A 62 -19.75 4.50 2.55
C LEU A 62 -19.90 3.67 1.27
N LYS A 63 -19.06 3.88 0.25
CA LYS A 63 -19.17 3.12 -1.01
C LYS A 63 -18.64 1.69 -0.80
N PRO A 64 -19.43 0.64 -1.12
CA PRO A 64 -19.02 -0.75 -0.91
C PRO A 64 -17.68 -1.09 -1.56
N ARG A 65 -17.41 -0.56 -2.76
CA ARG A 65 -16.14 -0.76 -3.47
C ARG A 65 -14.92 -0.20 -2.73
N ILE A 66 -15.07 0.94 -2.04
CA ILE A 66 -13.98 1.58 -1.29
C ILE A 66 -13.73 0.80 -0.01
N ALA A 67 -14.81 0.46 0.70
CA ALA A 67 -14.75 -0.35 1.92
C ALA A 67 -14.09 -1.71 1.65
N GLN A 68 -14.48 -2.39 0.57
CA GLN A 68 -13.87 -3.66 0.17
C GLN A 68 -12.40 -3.49 -0.20
N PHE A 69 -12.03 -2.44 -0.94
CA PHE A 69 -10.62 -2.20 -1.28
C PHE A 69 -9.76 -1.95 -0.03
N LEU A 70 -10.26 -1.16 0.93
CA LEU A 70 -9.60 -0.93 2.22
C LEU A 70 -9.42 -2.24 3.00
N LYS A 71 -10.44 -3.09 3.04
CA LYS A 71 -10.33 -4.42 3.65
C LYS A 71 -9.27 -5.27 2.95
N SER A 72 -9.26 -5.30 1.62
CA SER A 72 -8.27 -6.05 0.83
C SER A 72 -6.83 -5.57 1.09
N ILE A 73 -6.64 -4.27 1.35
CA ILE A 73 -5.33 -3.76 1.75
C ILE A 73 -4.98 -4.22 3.18
N LEU A 74 -5.90 -4.06 4.12
CA LEU A 74 -5.68 -4.41 5.53
C LEU A 74 -5.45 -5.92 5.72
N SER A 75 -6.10 -6.76 4.91
CA SER A 75 -5.89 -8.21 4.92
C SER A 75 -4.60 -8.65 4.20
N GLY A 76 -3.87 -7.72 3.59
CA GLY A 76 -2.65 -8.01 2.82
C GLY A 76 -2.89 -8.63 1.44
N ASN A 77 -4.15 -8.74 1.00
CA ASN A 77 -4.50 -9.28 -0.33
C ASN A 77 -4.13 -8.31 -1.46
N VAL A 78 -4.06 -7.01 -1.15
CA VAL A 78 -3.62 -5.96 -2.07
C VAL A 78 -2.49 -5.19 -1.42
N SER A 79 -1.31 -5.24 -2.02
CA SER A 79 -0.19 -4.41 -1.56
C SER A 79 -0.42 -2.95 -1.91
N MET A 80 -0.14 -2.07 -0.95
CA MET A 80 -0.02 -0.64 -1.19
C MET A 80 1.06 -0.37 -2.22
N SER A 81 0.85 0.57 -3.14
CA SER A 81 1.78 0.84 -4.26
C SER A 81 3.20 1.20 -3.81
N ASN A 82 3.40 1.55 -2.53
CA ASN A 82 4.69 1.98 -1.98
C ASN A 82 5.26 1.08 -0.87
N ASP A 83 4.60 -0.01 -0.46
CA ASP A 83 5.07 -0.77 0.72
C ASP A 83 6.40 -1.46 0.47
N THR A 84 6.56 -2.15 -0.66
CA THR A 84 7.81 -2.86 -0.98
C THR A 84 8.97 -1.89 -1.15
N GLU A 85 8.75 -0.75 -1.80
CA GLU A 85 9.79 0.26 -2.01
C GLU A 85 10.15 0.99 -0.71
N LYS A 86 9.16 1.34 0.14
CA LYS A 86 9.39 1.93 1.46
C LYS A 86 10.14 0.95 2.38
N VAL A 87 9.74 -0.32 2.39
CA VAL A 87 10.43 -1.38 3.14
C VAL A 87 11.85 -1.56 2.62
N MET A 88 12.07 -1.60 1.29
CA MET A 88 13.42 -1.68 0.72
C MET A 88 14.29 -0.46 1.06
N LYS A 89 13.76 0.77 1.03
CA LYS A 89 14.47 1.98 1.44
C LYS A 89 14.85 1.95 2.92
N HIS A 90 13.93 1.50 3.79
CA HIS A 90 14.21 1.38 5.22
C HIS A 90 15.25 0.29 5.52
N LEU A 91 15.17 -0.86 4.84
CA LEU A 91 16.17 -1.92 4.92
C LEU A 91 17.55 -1.43 4.45
N ALA A 92 17.62 -0.70 3.33
CA ALA A 92 18.87 -0.11 2.84
C ALA A 92 19.48 0.87 3.86
N PHE A 93 18.65 1.73 4.47
CA PHE A 93 19.09 2.61 5.55
C PHE A 93 19.67 1.83 6.74
N LEU A 94 18.98 0.80 7.23
CA LEU A 94 19.46 -0.05 8.33
C LEU A 94 20.80 -0.74 8.04
N ILE A 95 21.04 -1.12 6.78
CA ILE A 95 22.32 -1.69 6.33
C ILE A 95 23.44 -0.66 6.43
N THR A 96 23.18 0.58 5.99
CA THR A 96 24.17 1.68 5.97
C THR A 96 24.47 2.30 7.34
N GLN A 97 23.53 2.23 8.29
CA GLN A 97 23.69 2.82 9.63
C GLN A 97 24.75 2.09 10.46
N ASN A 98 25.43 2.77 11.39
CA ASN A 98 26.36 2.12 12.32
C ASN A 98 25.63 1.43 13.50
N LYS A 99 24.73 0.49 13.17
CA LYS A 99 23.96 -0.33 14.13
C LYS A 99 24.60 -1.71 14.34
N SER A 100 24.15 -2.43 15.37
CA SER A 100 24.59 -3.79 15.69
C SER A 100 24.58 -4.72 14.47
N PHE A 101 25.65 -5.52 14.35
CA PHE A 101 25.89 -6.44 13.25
C PHE A 101 24.73 -7.42 13.00
N SER A 102 24.08 -7.90 14.07
CA SER A 102 22.95 -8.83 13.97
C SER A 102 21.73 -8.21 13.27
N ILE A 103 21.49 -6.91 13.49
CA ILE A 103 20.40 -6.17 12.84
C ILE A 103 20.70 -5.97 11.36
N LYS A 104 21.95 -5.62 11.01
CA LYS A 104 22.41 -5.51 9.62
C LYS A 104 22.27 -6.81 8.87
N LEU A 105 22.72 -7.92 9.46
CA LEU A 105 22.64 -9.23 8.83
C LEU A 105 21.18 -9.62 8.52
N ARG A 106 20.25 -9.37 9.45
CA ARG A 106 18.81 -9.58 9.23
C ARG A 106 18.27 -8.68 8.11
N ALA A 107 18.65 -7.41 8.10
CA ALA A 107 18.24 -6.46 7.06
C ALA A 107 18.74 -6.86 5.67
N ILE A 108 20.01 -7.28 5.53
CA ILE A 108 20.58 -7.78 4.26
C ILE A 108 19.83 -9.02 3.77
N ARG A 109 19.54 -9.98 4.67
CA ARG A 109 18.78 -11.19 4.32
C ARG A 109 17.38 -10.86 3.80
N LEU A 110 16.66 -9.99 4.49
CA LEU A 110 15.33 -9.53 4.08
C LEU A 110 15.38 -8.76 2.75
N TYR A 111 16.36 -7.87 2.58
CA TYR A 111 16.54 -7.09 1.36
C TYR A 111 16.80 -7.98 0.14
N ASN A 112 17.72 -8.95 0.25
CA ASN A 112 18.03 -9.88 -0.83
C ASN A 112 16.87 -10.86 -1.12
N LYS A 113 16.10 -11.24 -0.09
CA LYS A 113 14.90 -12.08 -0.24
C LYS A 113 13.81 -11.35 -1.02
N LEU A 114 13.53 -10.09 -0.68
CA LEU A 114 12.55 -9.26 -1.39
C LEU A 114 12.99 -8.95 -2.82
N ALA A 115 14.30 -8.73 -3.04
CA ALA A 115 14.86 -8.51 -4.37
C ALA A 115 15.01 -9.79 -5.21
N ARG A 116 14.60 -10.96 -4.69
CA ARG A 116 14.75 -12.28 -5.35
C ARG A 116 16.18 -12.60 -5.81
N ARG A 117 17.18 -12.09 -5.08
CA ARG A 117 18.61 -12.25 -5.41
C ARG A 117 19.21 -13.55 -4.90
N TYR A 118 18.48 -14.30 -4.08
CA TYR A 118 18.90 -15.65 -3.72
C TYR A 118 18.65 -16.57 -4.91
N PRO A 119 19.68 -17.28 -5.43
CA PRO A 119 19.42 -18.38 -6.34
C PRO A 119 18.52 -19.38 -5.60
N GLY A 120 17.47 -19.85 -6.27
CA GLY A 120 16.60 -20.92 -5.75
C GLY A 120 17.44 -22.11 -5.30
N GLN A 121 16.95 -22.85 -4.30
CA GLN A 121 17.63 -23.99 -3.68
C GLN A 121 18.47 -24.77 -4.71
N ILE A 122 19.79 -24.80 -4.50
CA ILE A 122 20.67 -25.71 -5.23
C ILE A 122 20.28 -27.11 -4.77
N ASN A 123 19.49 -27.82 -5.59
CA ASN A 123 19.18 -29.22 -5.36
C ASN A 123 20.48 -30.01 -5.47
N HIS A 124 21.09 -30.31 -4.32
CA HIS A 124 22.08 -31.37 -4.24
C HIS A 124 21.35 -32.71 -4.32
N ASN A 125 21.03 -33.16 -5.53
CA ASN A 125 20.80 -34.57 -5.76
C ASN A 125 22.12 -35.29 -5.47
N LYS A 126 22.16 -36.02 -4.34
CA LYS A 126 23.16 -37.05 -4.06
C LYS A 126 22.77 -38.33 -4.77
#